data_AF-A0A386C864-F1
#
_entry.id   AF-A0A386C864-F1
#
_cell.length_a   1.000
_cell.length_b   1.000
_cell.length_c   1.000
_cell.angle_alpha   90.00
_cell.angle_beta   90.00
_cell.angle_gamma   90.00
#
_symmetry.space_group_name_H-M   'P 1'
#
loop_
_entity.id
_entity.type
_entity.pdbx_description
1 polymer ?
#
loop_
_entity_poly.entity_id
_entity_poly.type
_entity_poly.pdbx_seq_one_letter_code
_entity_poly.pdbx_strand_id
1 'polypeptide(L)' 'MLGGGPFGLQPGQWTDDTSMALCLAESLIEKRSFDPKDQMDRYCRWWREGYLSSTGTCFDIGVTVRTSLESYLRTGKP' A
#
# COMPACT_ATOMS: atom_id res chain seq x y z
N MET A 1 -4.58 7.63 -18.30
CA MET A 1 -5.60 6.90 -17.51
C MET A 1 -6.87 7.75 -17.49
N LEU A 2 -7.96 7.27 -18.11
CA LEU A 2 -9.21 8.02 -18.31
C LEU A 2 -10.18 7.98 -17.10
N GLY A 3 -9.85 7.27 -16.02
CA GLY A 3 -10.75 7.06 -14.88
C GLY A 3 -11.78 5.94 -15.14
N GLY A 4 -12.79 5.84 -14.27
CA GLY A 4 -13.85 4.84 -14.31
C GLY A 4 -13.48 3.52 -13.62
N GLY A 5 -13.83 2.40 -14.26
CA GLY A 5 -13.59 1.07 -13.71
C GLY A 5 -14.49 0.71 -12.52
N PRO A 6 -14.25 -0.45 -11.86
CA PRO A 6 -15.09 -0.96 -10.78
C PRO A 6 -15.13 -0.05 -9.55
N PHE A 7 -14.15 0.85 -9.41
CA PHE A 7 -14.03 1.79 -8.28
C PHE A 7 -14.46 3.23 -8.63
N GLY A 8 -14.89 3.51 -9.87
CA GLY A 8 -15.35 4.84 -10.28
C GLY A 8 -14.26 5.92 -10.16
N LEU A 9 -13.02 5.58 -10.52
CA LEU A 9 -11.86 6.45 -10.34
C LEU A 9 -11.92 7.72 -11.19
N GLN A 10 -11.38 8.82 -10.68
CA GLN A 10 -11.09 10.00 -11.50
C GLN A 10 -9.90 9.73 -12.43
N PRO A 11 -9.84 10.39 -13.61
CA PRO A 11 -8.66 10.32 -14.46
C PRO A 11 -7.37 10.63 -13.68
N GLY A 12 -6.39 9.73 -13.77
CA GLY A 12 -5.10 9.87 -13.08
C GLY A 12 -5.00 9.21 -11.70
N GLN A 13 -6.10 8.72 -11.13
CA GLN A 13 -6.05 7.91 -9.91
C GLN A 13 -5.50 6.50 -10.20
N TRP A 14 -4.55 6.07 -9.37
CA TRP A 14 -3.92 4.75 -9.39
C TRP A 14 -4.45 3.84 -8.27
N THR A 15 -4.24 2.52 -8.42
CA THR A 15 -4.72 1.47 -7.51
C THR A 15 -3.63 1.02 -6.51
N ASP A 16 -3.76 -0.19 -5.98
CA ASP A 16 -2.84 -0.83 -5.05
C ASP A 16 -1.42 -0.96 -5.58
N ASP A 17 -1.22 -1.33 -6.86
CA ASP A 17 0.12 -1.49 -7.48
C ASP A 17 1.03 -0.28 -7.20
N THR A 18 0.52 0.92 -7.51
CA THR A 18 1.29 2.16 -7.34
C THR A 18 1.38 2.54 -5.87
N SER A 19 0.33 2.34 -5.08
CA SER A 19 0.36 2.64 -3.64
C SER A 19 1.43 1.81 -2.92
N MET A 20 1.51 0.51 -3.22
CA MET A 20 2.54 -0.39 -2.69
C MET A 20 3.94 -0.02 -3.19
N ALA A 21 4.09 0.31 -4.48
CA ALA A 21 5.37 0.76 -5.02
C ALA A 21 5.87 2.06 -4.35
N LEU A 22 4.97 3.02 -4.11
CA LEU A 22 5.30 4.27 -3.40
C LEU A 22 5.72 4.00 -1.95
N CYS A 23 5.01 3.13 -1.23
CA CYS A 23 5.41 2.71 0.12
C CYS A 23 6.79 2.06 0.15
N LEU A 24 7.11 1.18 -0.80
CA LEU A 24 8.44 0.58 -0.92
C LEU A 24 9.51 1.64 -1.25
N ALA A 25 9.24 2.52 -2.21
CA ALA A 25 10.16 3.59 -2.59
C ALA A 25 10.48 4.52 -1.42
N GLU A 26 9.48 4.93 -0.65
CA GLU A 26 9.68 5.75 0.54
C GLU A 26 10.52 5.04 1.60
N SER A 27 10.29 3.72 1.82
CA SER A 27 11.13 2.94 2.73
C SER A 27 12.60 2.93 2.32
N LEU A 28 12.86 2.66 1.03
CA LEU A 28 14.22 2.62 0.50
C LEU A 28 14.93 3.97 0.62
N ILE A 29 14.21 5.08 0.39
CA ILE A 29 14.75 6.44 0.49
C ILE A 29 15.05 6.79 1.96
N GLU A 30 14.10 6.56 2.87
CA GLU A 30 14.23 6.92 4.28
C GLU A 30 15.26 6.06 5.03
N LYS A 31 15.26 4.75 4.77
CA LYS A 31 16.16 3.80 5.45
C LYS A 31 17.52 3.65 4.78
N ARG A 32 17.70 4.22 3.59
CA ARG A 32 18.93 4.09 2.78
C ARG A 32 19.37 2.63 2.57
N SER A 33 18.41 1.71 2.67
CA SER A 33 18.60 0.26 2.62
C SER A 33 17.23 -0.41 2.50
N PHE A 34 17.22 -1.71 2.26
CA PHE A 34 16.00 -2.51 2.32
C PHE A 34 15.69 -2.90 3.78
N ASP A 35 14.61 -2.36 4.32
CA ASP A 35 14.10 -2.68 5.66
C ASP A 35 12.69 -3.30 5.53
N PRO A 36 12.57 -4.64 5.62
CA PRO A 36 11.30 -5.34 5.47
C PRO A 36 10.23 -4.89 6.49
N LYS A 37 10.66 -4.54 7.71
CA LYS A 37 9.73 -4.14 8.76
C LYS A 37 9.11 -2.78 8.44
N ASP A 38 9.95 -1.83 8.07
CA ASP A 38 9.54 -0.47 7.70
C ASP A 38 8.68 -0.45 6.42
N GLN A 39 8.96 -1.34 5.46
CA GLN A 39 8.09 -1.57 4.30
C GLN A 39 6.71 -2.09 4.74
N MET A 40 6.66 -3.13 5.58
CA MET A 40 5.40 -3.74 6.04
C MET A 40 4.58 -2.77 6.91
N ASP A 41 5.24 -1.94 7.72
CA ASP A 41 4.59 -0.87 8.48
C ASP A 41 3.91 0.16 7.56
N ARG A 42 4.57 0.58 6.48
CA ARG A 42 3.95 1.46 5.48
C ARG A 42 2.83 0.80 4.71
N TYR A 43 2.94 -0.48 4.36
CA TYR A 43 1.84 -1.22 3.74
C TYR A 43 0.63 -1.29 4.69
N CYS A 44 0.85 -1.46 6.00
CA CYS A 44 -0.22 -1.40 6.99
C CYS A 44 -0.85 -0.01 7.08
N ARG A 45 -0.05 1.07 7.02
CA ARG A 45 -0.57 2.45 6.97
C ARG A 45 -1.37 2.70 5.69
N TRP A 46 -0.91 2.23 4.54
CA TRP A 46 -1.69 2.29 3.30
C TRP A 46 -3.02 1.57 3.48
N TRP A 47 -2.99 0.33 3.97
CA TRP A 47 -4.18 -0.49 4.13
C TRP A 47 -5.20 0.09 5.12
N ARG A 48 -4.75 0.62 6.27
CA ARG A 48 -5.63 1.09 7.34
C ARG A 48 -6.02 2.57 7.24
N GLU A 49 -5.14 3.40 6.70
CA GLU A 49 -5.25 4.86 6.75
C GLU A 49 -5.31 5.50 5.35
N GLY A 50 -5.13 4.72 4.28
CA GLY A 50 -5.08 5.25 2.91
C GLY A 50 -3.77 5.97 2.60
N TYR A 51 -2.71 5.73 3.38
CA TYR A 51 -1.38 6.30 3.14
C TYR A 51 -0.91 6.05 1.70
N LEU A 52 -0.50 7.12 1.00
CA LEU A 52 -0.06 7.09 -0.41
C LEU A 52 -1.09 6.50 -1.40
N SER A 53 -2.37 6.47 -1.02
CA SER A 53 -3.48 6.19 -1.93
C SER A 53 -3.88 7.42 -2.73
N SER A 54 -4.25 7.22 -4.00
CA SER A 54 -4.78 8.28 -4.87
C SER A 54 -6.19 8.76 -4.50
N THR A 55 -6.91 8.01 -3.65
CA THR A 55 -8.28 8.32 -3.21
C THR A 55 -8.35 8.68 -1.72
N GLY A 56 -7.22 8.63 -0.99
CA GLY A 56 -7.18 8.84 0.46
C GLY A 56 -7.68 7.65 1.29
N THR A 57 -8.06 6.53 0.67
CA THR A 57 -8.43 5.27 1.35
C THR A 57 -7.80 4.08 0.63
N CYS A 58 -7.62 2.95 1.33
CA CYS A 58 -7.22 1.72 0.67
C CYS A 58 -8.38 1.11 -0.11
N PHE A 59 -8.13 0.75 -1.36
CA PHE A 59 -9.04 -0.01 -2.22
C PHE A 59 -8.22 -0.93 -3.13
N ASP A 60 -8.90 -1.88 -3.78
CA ASP A 60 -8.30 -2.89 -4.66
C ASP A 60 -7.23 -3.80 -4.01
N ILE A 61 -7.15 -3.86 -2.67
CA ILE A 61 -6.21 -4.74 -2.00
C ILE A 61 -6.52 -6.22 -2.25
N GLY A 62 -5.58 -6.93 -2.86
CA GLY A 62 -5.67 -8.37 -3.07
C GLY A 62 -5.73 -9.17 -1.75
N VAL A 63 -6.44 -10.30 -1.77
CA VAL A 63 -6.64 -11.17 -0.60
C VAL A 63 -5.31 -11.65 0.01
N THR A 64 -4.34 -12.02 -0.83
CA THR A 64 -3.02 -12.45 -0.37
C THR A 64 -2.29 -11.35 0.38
N VAL A 65 -2.28 -10.12 -0.15
CA VAL A 65 -1.64 -8.97 0.48
C VAL A 65 -2.30 -8.68 1.82
N ARG A 66 -3.64 -8.62 1.86
CA ARG A 66 -4.39 -8.42 3.10
C ARG A 66 -4.04 -9.47 4.16
N THR A 67 -4.05 -10.75 3.78
CA THR A 67 -3.75 -11.87 4.71
C THR A 67 -2.32 -11.78 5.25
N SER A 68 -1.35 -11.41 4.42
CA SER A 68 0.04 -11.20 4.84
C SER A 68 0.17 -10.03 5.83
N LEU A 69 -0.51 -8.90 5.57
CA LEU A 69 -0.50 -7.75 6.48
C LEU A 69 -1.19 -8.07 7.81
N GLU A 70 -2.29 -8.83 7.80
CA GLU A 70 -2.93 -9.33 9.02
C GLU A 70 -1.99 -10.20 9.84
N SER A 71 -1.29 -11.13 9.19
CA SER A 71 -0.31 -11.99 9.84
C SER A 71 0.85 -11.19 10.42
N TYR A 72 1.35 -10.19 9.68
CA TYR A 72 2.39 -9.28 10.14
C TYR A 72 1.97 -8.51 11.39
N LEU A 73 0.78 -7.89 11.38
CA LEU A 73 0.27 -7.14 12.54
C LEU A 73 0.09 -8.01 13.79
N ARG A 74 -0.21 -9.30 13.61
CA ARG A 74 -0.34 -10.25 14.71
C ARG A 74 1.01 -10.74 15.24
N THR A 75 1.99 -10.93 14.37
CA THR A 75 3.24 -11.65 14.71
C THR A 75 4.46 -10.75 14.82
N GLY A 76 4.42 -9.54 14.25
CA GLY A 76 5.56 -8.63 14.11
C GLY A 76 6.65 -9.15 13.17
N LYS A 77 6.40 -10.23 12.41
CA LYS A 77 7.37 -10.84 11.49
C LYS A 77 7.08 -10.43 10.05
N PRO A 78 7.92 -9.58 9.44
CA PRO A 78 7.75 -9.17 8.04
C PRO A 78 8.05 -10.31 7.06
#